data_AF-A0A523BQP5-F1
#
_entry.id   AF-A0A523BQP5-F1
#
_cell.length_a   1.000
_cell.length_b   1.000
_cell.length_c   1.000
_cell.angle_alpha   90.00
_cell.angle_beta   90.00
_cell.angle_gamma   90.00
#
_symmetry.space_group_name_H-M   'P 1'
#
loop_
_entity.id
_entity.type
_entity.pdbx_description
1 polymer ?
#
loop_
_entity_poly.entity_id
_entity_poly.type
_entity_poly.pdbx_seq_one_letter_code
_entity_poly.pdbx_strand_id
1 'polypeptide(L)'
;MDTGGYSLKDVVNIQTMKYDKCGGLNVLAIFKAAVELGLETPLVGVICAAENMISGKAYRPDDILTSLSGKTIEIVTTDAEGRLILADGLTYAQKNFNPRAVIDMATLTGGVVTRAGTRACRTILQRRHPGRTVIPGRRGNPRAVMAHAAG
;
A
#
# COMPACT_ATOMS: atom_id res chain seq x y z
N MET A 1 12.83 -0.81 5.68
CA MET A 1 14.00 -1.20 4.89
C MET A 1 13.74 -2.59 4.36
N ASP A 2 13.72 -2.76 3.05
CA ASP A 2 13.39 -4.05 2.43
C ASP A 2 14.65 -4.83 2.02
N THR A 3 14.95 -5.90 2.74
CA THR A 3 16.03 -6.85 2.40
C THR A 3 15.55 -7.99 1.50
N GLY A 4 14.24 -8.12 1.33
CA GLY A 4 13.56 -9.26 0.74
C GLY A 4 13.22 -10.39 1.72
N GLY A 5 13.64 -10.31 2.98
CA GLY A 5 13.40 -11.34 3.98
C GLY A 5 14.20 -12.61 3.71
N TYR A 6 13.54 -13.78 3.75
CA TYR A 6 14.18 -15.06 3.38
C TYR A 6 14.44 -15.19 1.86
N SER A 7 13.66 -14.50 1.03
CA SER A 7 13.89 -14.29 -0.40
C SER A 7 14.86 -13.11 -0.61
N LEU A 8 16.05 -13.22 -0.04
CA LEU A 8 17.02 -12.12 0.09
C LEU A 8 17.41 -11.51 -1.27
N LYS A 9 17.41 -10.17 -1.34
CA LYS A 9 17.90 -9.41 -2.49
C LYS A 9 19.43 -9.49 -2.58
N ASP A 10 19.95 -9.37 -3.80
CA ASP A 10 21.39 -9.19 -3.99
C ASP A 10 21.89 -7.81 -3.53
N VAL A 11 23.21 -7.65 -3.46
CA VAL A 11 23.88 -6.44 -2.98
C VAL A 11 23.51 -5.20 -3.79
N VAL A 12 23.27 -5.33 -5.09
CA VAL A 12 22.96 -4.20 -5.96
C VAL A 12 21.52 -3.73 -5.72
N ASN A 13 20.60 -4.68 -5.60
CA ASN A 13 19.19 -4.42 -5.42
C ASN A 13 18.88 -3.88 -4.02
N ILE A 14 19.55 -4.35 -2.97
CA ILE A 14 19.29 -3.93 -1.58
C ILE A 14 19.69 -2.46 -1.29
N GLN A 15 20.72 -1.92 -1.96
CA GLN A 15 21.22 -0.56 -1.70
C GLN A 15 20.18 0.53 -1.97
N THR A 16 19.24 0.28 -2.87
CA THR A 16 18.21 1.24 -3.26
C THR A 16 16.91 1.07 -2.45
N MET A 17 16.81 0.07 -1.59
CA MET A 17 15.56 -0.25 -0.88
C MET A 17 15.21 0.72 0.25
N LYS A 18 16.08 1.69 0.55
CA LYS A 18 15.68 2.87 1.35
C LYS A 18 14.53 3.65 0.69
N TYR A 19 14.34 3.49 -0.62
CA TYR A 19 13.25 4.12 -1.38
C TYR A 19 11.94 3.32 -1.35
N ASP A 20 11.90 2.14 -0.73
CA ASP A 20 10.68 1.32 -0.71
C ASP A 20 9.55 1.89 0.19
N LYS A 21 9.85 2.97 0.90
CA LYS A 21 8.88 3.79 1.65
C LYS A 21 8.38 5.02 0.90
N CYS A 22 8.78 5.21 -0.36
CA CYS A 22 8.51 6.44 -1.10
C CYS A 22 7.02 6.71 -1.32
N GLY A 23 6.17 5.68 -1.48
CA GLY A 23 4.74 5.94 -1.59
C GLY A 23 4.12 6.48 -0.30
N GLY A 24 4.72 6.21 0.86
CA GLY A 24 4.26 6.68 2.17
C GLY A 24 4.70 8.12 2.39
N LEU A 25 5.92 8.42 1.96
CA LEU A 25 6.39 9.80 1.83
C LEU A 25 5.50 10.61 0.87
N ASN A 26 5.01 10.01 -0.22
CA ASN A 26 4.07 10.66 -1.14
C ASN A 26 2.73 10.95 -0.45
N VAL A 27 2.18 10.00 0.34
CA VAL A 27 0.96 10.25 1.14
C VAL A 27 1.18 11.45 2.06
N LEU A 28 2.28 11.49 2.80
CA LEU A 28 2.61 12.61 3.69
C LEU A 28 2.75 13.94 2.94
N ALA A 29 3.44 13.93 1.80
CA ALA A 29 3.65 15.12 0.97
C ALA A 29 2.32 15.65 0.41
N ILE A 30 1.43 14.77 -0.04
CA ILE A 30 0.10 15.16 -0.52
C ILE A 30 -0.74 15.74 0.61
N PHE A 31 -0.68 15.14 1.80
CA PHE A 31 -1.38 15.66 2.98
C PHE A 31 -0.88 17.06 3.34
N LYS A 32 0.44 17.27 3.37
CA LYS A 32 1.04 18.58 3.59
C LYS A 32 0.55 19.60 2.56
N ALA A 33 0.63 19.26 1.28
CA ALA A 33 0.17 20.14 0.20
C ALA A 33 -1.34 20.44 0.29
N ALA A 34 -2.17 19.45 0.65
CA ALA A 34 -3.61 19.64 0.82
C ALA A 34 -3.95 20.64 1.94
N VAL A 35 -3.20 20.58 3.06
CA VAL A 35 -3.34 21.52 4.17
C VAL A 35 -2.85 22.91 3.78
N GLU A 36 -1.69 23.02 3.13
CA GLU A 36 -1.13 24.30 2.67
C GLU A 36 -2.03 25.01 1.64
N LEU A 37 -2.73 24.24 0.80
CA LEU A 37 -3.71 24.75 -0.15
C LEU A 37 -5.10 25.03 0.46
N GLY A 38 -5.30 24.72 1.75
CA GLY A 38 -6.58 24.93 2.43
C GLY A 38 -7.72 24.09 1.87
N LEU A 39 -7.45 22.87 1.39
CA LEU A 39 -8.49 22.01 0.82
C LEU A 39 -9.49 21.57 1.90
N GLU A 40 -10.75 21.96 1.74
CA GLU A 40 -11.86 21.53 2.62
C GLU A 40 -12.32 20.08 2.36
N THR A 41 -11.57 19.32 1.58
CA THR A 41 -11.90 17.93 1.25
C THR A 41 -11.50 17.03 2.42
N PRO A 42 -12.42 16.22 2.97
CA PRO A 42 -12.05 15.28 4.03
C PRO A 42 -11.20 14.15 3.44
N LEU A 43 -9.95 14.10 3.86
CA LEU A 43 -8.92 13.16 3.44
C LEU A 43 -8.47 12.31 4.64
N VAL A 44 -8.20 11.03 4.39
CA VAL A 44 -7.56 10.13 5.37
C VAL A 44 -6.31 9.51 4.75
N GLY A 45 -5.20 9.56 5.48
CA GLY A 45 -3.92 8.96 5.08
C GLY A 45 -3.66 7.72 5.91
N VAL A 46 -3.45 6.58 5.26
CA VAL A 46 -3.09 5.32 5.90
C VAL A 46 -1.72 4.91 5.38
N ILE A 47 -0.74 4.86 6.29
CA ILE A 47 0.64 4.47 5.95
C ILE A 47 0.90 3.14 6.64
N CYS A 48 0.99 2.07 5.85
CA CYS A 48 1.38 0.76 6.35
C CYS A 48 2.90 0.73 6.31
N ALA A 49 3.55 0.77 7.47
CA ALA A 49 5.00 0.76 7.56
C ALA A 49 5.47 -0.51 8.25
N ALA A 50 6.37 -1.22 7.59
CA ALA A 50 7.07 -2.38 8.12
C ALA A 50 8.54 -2.32 7.68
N GLU A 51 9.38 -3.14 8.31
CA GLU A 51 10.69 -3.46 7.78
C GLU A 51 10.69 -4.94 7.38
N ASN A 52 11.14 -5.22 6.15
CA ASN A 52 11.28 -6.60 5.69
C ASN A 52 12.72 -7.09 5.88
N MET A 53 12.98 -7.58 7.10
CA MET A 53 14.29 -8.04 7.54
C MET A 53 14.30 -9.56 7.76
N ILE A 54 15.40 -10.20 7.36
CA ILE A 54 15.66 -11.59 7.76
C ILE A 54 15.85 -11.66 9.29
N SER A 55 15.13 -12.57 9.93
CA SER A 55 15.28 -12.86 11.36
C SER A 55 14.74 -14.26 11.67
N GLY A 56 15.06 -14.81 12.84
CA GLY A 56 14.49 -16.09 13.27
C GLY A 56 12.96 -16.08 13.48
N LYS A 57 12.31 -14.90 13.40
CA LYS A 57 10.86 -14.73 13.48
C LYS A 57 10.24 -14.26 12.17
N ALA A 58 11.02 -14.14 11.10
CA ALA A 58 10.51 -13.73 9.80
C ALA A 58 9.60 -14.83 9.23
N TYR A 59 8.54 -14.42 8.54
CA TYR A 59 7.71 -15.35 7.77
C TYR A 59 8.50 -15.87 6.58
N ARG A 60 8.23 -17.11 6.18
CA ARG A 60 9.02 -17.87 5.21
C ARG A 60 8.22 -18.12 3.93
N PRO A 61 8.89 -18.47 2.82
CA PRO A 61 8.23 -19.13 1.71
C PRO A 61 7.44 -20.36 2.20
N ASP A 62 6.30 -20.61 1.58
CA ASP A 62 5.31 -21.64 1.91
C ASP A 62 4.55 -21.44 3.24
N ASP A 63 4.82 -20.39 4.02
CA ASP A 63 3.96 -20.04 5.14
C ASP A 63 2.59 -19.55 4.64
N ILE A 64 1.53 -19.87 5.39
CA ILE A 64 0.16 -19.40 5.12
C ILE A 64 -0.21 -18.35 6.16
N LEU A 65 -0.35 -17.11 5.72
CA LEU A 65 -0.75 -15.99 6.57
C LEU A 65 -2.25 -15.73 6.48
N THR A 66 -2.86 -15.26 7.56
CA THR A 66 -4.25 -14.79 7.54
C THR A 66 -4.28 -13.27 7.54
N SER A 67 -4.86 -12.68 6.50
CA SER A 67 -5.02 -11.23 6.37
C SER A 67 -6.12 -10.69 7.30
N LEU A 68 -6.12 -9.37 7.54
CA LEU A 68 -7.18 -8.65 8.25
C LEU A 68 -8.57 -8.81 7.60
N SER A 69 -8.62 -9.19 6.32
CA SER A 69 -9.86 -9.51 5.62
C SER A 69 -10.45 -10.88 6.00
N GLY A 70 -9.69 -11.70 6.73
CA GLY A 70 -10.03 -13.09 7.06
C GLY A 70 -9.62 -14.10 5.97
N LYS A 71 -9.07 -13.64 4.84
CA LYS A 71 -8.55 -14.51 3.77
C LYS A 71 -7.15 -14.99 4.10
N THR A 72 -6.84 -16.21 3.71
CA THR A 72 -5.50 -16.80 3.78
C THR A 72 -4.67 -16.45 2.55
N ILE A 73 -3.37 -16.26 2.74
CA ILE A 73 -2.39 -15.91 1.71
C ILE A 73 -1.19 -16.84 1.87
N GLU A 74 -0.90 -17.62 0.83
CA GLU A 74 0.33 -18.40 0.74
C GLU A 74 1.49 -17.50 0.30
N ILE A 75 2.61 -17.58 1.01
CA ILE A 75 3.80 -16.80 0.72
C ILE A 75 4.69 -17.56 -0.26
N VAL A 76 4.64 -17.19 -1.54
CA VAL A 76 5.56 -17.75 -2.55
C VAL A 76 6.95 -17.08 -2.47
N THR A 77 7.00 -15.79 -2.15
CA THR A 77 8.23 -15.03 -1.96
C THR A 77 8.03 -14.01 -0.85
N THR A 78 9.04 -13.86 0.02
CA THR A 78 9.01 -12.87 1.11
C THR A 78 9.37 -11.46 0.62
N ASP A 79 9.87 -11.33 -0.61
CA ASP A 79 10.19 -10.09 -1.34
C ASP A 79 8.95 -9.44 -2.00
N ALA A 80 7.77 -9.96 -1.68
CA ALA A 80 6.48 -9.40 -2.06
C ALA A 80 5.69 -8.98 -0.81
N GLU A 81 6.38 -8.43 0.19
CA GLU A 81 5.83 -7.93 1.45
C GLU A 81 4.86 -6.76 1.24
N GLY A 82 5.14 -5.86 0.31
CA GLY A 82 4.40 -4.60 0.17
C GLY A 82 2.92 -4.83 -0.10
N ARG A 83 2.57 -5.86 -0.87
CA ARG A 83 1.15 -6.18 -1.14
C ARG A 83 0.44 -6.78 0.07
N LEU A 84 1.16 -7.42 0.98
CA LEU A 84 0.59 -8.03 2.19
C LEU A 84 0.16 -6.93 3.15
N ILE A 85 1.08 -6.00 3.48
CA ILE A 85 0.76 -4.88 4.36
C ILE A 85 -0.25 -3.92 3.71
N LEU A 86 -0.25 -3.78 2.39
CA LEU A 86 -1.27 -3.00 1.67
C LEU A 86 -2.65 -3.65 1.75
N ALA A 87 -2.75 -4.98 1.64
CA ALA A 87 -4.02 -5.69 1.72
C ALA A 87 -4.71 -5.45 3.08
N ASP A 88 -3.93 -5.47 4.15
CA ASP A 88 -4.42 -5.18 5.49
C ASP A 88 -4.74 -3.69 5.67
N GLY A 89 -3.88 -2.80 5.17
CA GLY A 89 -4.13 -1.35 5.18
C GLY A 89 -5.41 -0.94 4.45
N LEU A 90 -5.66 -1.52 3.27
CA LEU A 90 -6.88 -1.30 2.50
C LEU A 90 -8.11 -1.85 3.23
N THR A 91 -7.99 -3.02 3.85
CA THR A 91 -9.07 -3.60 4.66
C THR A 91 -9.38 -2.72 5.87
N TYR A 92 -8.34 -2.23 6.56
CA TYR A 92 -8.46 -1.30 7.67
C TYR A 92 -9.14 0.00 7.22
N ALA A 93 -8.70 0.58 6.10
CA ALA A 93 -9.26 1.81 5.57
C ALA A 93 -10.77 1.68 5.27
N GLN A 94 -11.17 0.57 4.63
CA GLN A 94 -12.55 0.30 4.28
C GLN A 94 -13.43 0.09 5.52
N LYS A 95 -12.95 -0.69 6.50
CA LYS A 95 -13.70 -0.99 7.74
C LYS A 95 -13.91 0.25 8.62
N ASN A 96 -12.92 1.13 8.72
CA ASN A 96 -12.95 2.23 9.68
C ASN A 96 -13.47 3.56 9.11
N PHE A 97 -13.31 3.82 7.82
CA PHE A 97 -13.56 5.15 7.26
C PHE A 97 -14.66 5.20 6.19
N ASN A 98 -15.14 4.05 5.69
CA ASN A 98 -16.13 3.95 4.61
C ASN A 98 -15.90 4.99 3.47
N PRO A 99 -14.71 5.01 2.86
CA PRO A 99 -14.31 6.06 1.94
C PRO A 99 -15.03 5.96 0.60
N ARG A 100 -15.30 7.10 -0.04
CA ARG A 100 -15.89 7.13 -1.39
C ARG A 100 -14.91 6.64 -2.46
N ALA A 101 -13.61 6.88 -2.27
CA ALA A 101 -12.54 6.44 -3.15
C ALA A 101 -11.32 6.03 -2.32
N VAL A 102 -10.54 5.10 -2.83
CA VAL A 102 -9.24 4.72 -2.25
C VAL A 102 -8.19 4.80 -3.34
N ILE A 103 -7.06 5.42 -3.02
CA ILE A 103 -5.91 5.55 -3.92
C ILE A 103 -4.73 4.92 -3.18
N ASP A 104 -4.24 3.80 -3.67
CA ASP A 104 -2.98 3.24 -3.19
C ASP A 104 -1.80 3.75 -4.04
N MET A 105 -0.69 4.05 -3.38
CA MET A 105 0.59 4.37 -4.02
C MET A 105 1.62 3.46 -3.40
N ALA A 106 2.37 2.68 -4.19
CA ALA A 106 3.38 1.76 -3.67
C ALA A 106 4.53 1.54 -4.65
N THR A 107 5.73 1.30 -4.11
CA THR A 107 6.95 0.91 -4.86
C THR A 107 6.97 -0.60 -5.12
N LEU A 108 5.85 -1.14 -5.60
CA LEU A 108 5.48 -2.55 -5.38
C LEU A 108 6.21 -3.60 -6.22
N THR A 109 6.69 -3.26 -7.42
CA THR A 109 7.25 -4.28 -8.32
C THR A 109 8.35 -3.73 -9.23
N GLY A 110 9.47 -4.43 -9.32
CA GLY A 110 10.49 -4.21 -10.36
C GLY A 110 9.94 -4.43 -11.78
N GLY A 111 8.92 -5.27 -11.95
CA GLY A 111 8.29 -5.53 -13.26
C GLY A 111 7.65 -4.30 -13.91
N VAL A 112 7.28 -3.27 -13.15
CA VAL A 112 6.83 -1.98 -13.71
C VAL A 112 8.00 -1.23 -14.34
N VAL A 113 9.17 -1.24 -13.71
CA VAL A 113 10.39 -0.62 -14.27
C VAL A 113 10.81 -1.33 -15.55
N THR A 114 10.81 -2.67 -15.54
CA THR A 114 11.17 -3.47 -16.73
C THR A 114 10.22 -3.22 -17.91
N ARG A 115 8.93 -2.98 -17.65
CA ARG A 115 7.89 -2.87 -18.69
C ARG A 115 7.57 -1.44 -19.13
N ALA A 116 7.66 -0.46 -18.24
CA ALA A 116 7.28 0.93 -18.49
C ALA A 116 8.46 1.91 -18.41
N GLY A 117 9.66 1.44 -18.04
CA GLY A 117 10.84 2.26 -17.82
C GLY A 117 10.81 3.01 -16.48
N THR A 118 11.84 3.82 -16.23
CA THR A 118 12.05 4.51 -14.94
C THR A 118 11.31 5.85 -14.80
N ARG A 119 10.66 6.33 -15.87
CA ARG A 119 9.97 7.63 -15.92
C ARG A 119 8.45 7.53 -15.95
N ALA A 120 7.90 6.33 -15.77
CA ALA A 120 6.46 6.09 -15.80
C ALA A 120 6.02 5.30 -14.56
N CYS A 121 4.87 5.68 -14.02
CA CYS A 121 4.16 4.90 -13.00
C CYS A 121 3.02 4.12 -13.68
N ARG A 122 2.73 2.91 -13.20
CA ARG A 122 1.58 2.13 -13.68
C ARG A 122 0.39 2.35 -12.74
N THR A 123 -0.73 2.78 -13.30
CA THR A 123 -2.01 2.88 -12.59
C THR A 123 -2.91 1.69 -12.94
N ILE A 124 -3.52 1.06 -11.93
CA ILE A 124 -4.56 0.05 -12.11
C ILE A 124 -5.84 0.60 -11.51
N LEU A 125 -6.88 0.81 -12.33
CA LEU A 125 -8.17 1.29 -11.86
C LEU A 125 -9.16 0.13 -11.78
N GLN A 126 -9.58 -0.22 -10.57
CA GLN A 126 -10.74 -1.09 -10.39
C GLN A 126 -11.99 -0.22 -10.23
N ARG A 127 -12.85 -0.21 -11.25
CA ARG A 127 -14.19 0.35 -11.12
C ARG A 127 -15.10 -0.70 -10.50
N ARG A 128 -15.54 -0.51 -9.25
CA ARG A 128 -16.75 -1.17 -8.77
C ARG A 128 -17.95 -0.45 -9.39
N HIS A 129 -18.77 -1.17 -10.17
CA HIS A 129 -20.07 -0.68 -10.59
C HIS A 129 -21.07 -1.00 -9.46
N PRO A 130 -21.59 -0.02 -8.70
CA PRO A 130 -22.53 -0.30 -7.64
C PRO A 130 -23.93 -0.34 -8.26
N GLY A 131 -24.55 -1.53 -8.27
CA GLY A 131 -26.01 -1.59 -8.16
C GLY A 131 -26.42 -0.72 -6.97
N ARG A 132 -27.40 0.15 -7.20
CA ARG A 132 -27.91 1.19 -6.29
C ARG A 132 -27.93 0.74 -4.81
N THR A 133 -27.19 1.46 -3.98
CA THR A 133 -27.71 2.13 -2.78
C THR A 133 -26.78 3.30 -2.50
N VAL A 134 -27.11 4.48 -3.03
CA VAL A 134 -26.56 5.72 -2.49
C VAL A 134 -27.24 5.89 -1.14
N ILE A 135 -26.64 5.33 -0.08
CA ILE A 135 -26.96 5.78 1.27
C ILE A 135 -26.60 7.27 1.27
N PRO A 136 -27.51 8.19 1.63
CA PRO A 136 -27.18 9.61 1.68
C PRO A 136 -25.96 9.74 2.58
N GLY A 137 -24.82 10.11 2.00
CA GLY A 137 -23.56 10.22 2.73
C GLY A 137 -23.79 11.17 3.89
N ARG A 138 -23.59 10.68 5.13
CA ARG A 138 -23.48 11.57 6.29
C ARG A 138 -22.43 12.62 5.95
N ARG A 139 -22.75 13.89 6.16
CA ARG A 139 -21.79 15.02 6.10
C ARG A 139 -20.65 14.68 7.07
N GLY A 140 -19.57 14.09 6.58
CA GLY A 140 -18.47 13.61 7.44
C GLY A 140 -17.63 12.46 6.87
N ASN A 141 -18.11 11.67 5.90
CA ASN A 141 -17.27 10.59 5.34
C ASN A 141 -16.11 11.14 4.48
N PRO A 142 -14.88 10.63 4.63
CA PRO A 142 -13.76 11.03 3.80
C PRO A 142 -14.01 10.69 2.34
N ARG A 143 -13.69 11.65 1.47
CA ARG A 143 -13.88 11.49 0.03
C ARG A 143 -12.81 10.60 -0.58
N ALA A 144 -11.61 10.57 0.02
CA ALA A 144 -10.50 9.72 -0.41
C ALA A 144 -9.68 9.21 0.77
N VAL A 145 -9.33 7.93 0.75
CA VAL A 145 -8.23 7.38 1.55
C VAL A 145 -7.03 7.19 0.64
N MET A 146 -5.87 7.70 1.05
CA MET A 146 -4.59 7.37 0.42
C MET A 146 -3.87 6.31 1.24
N ALA A 147 -3.54 5.18 0.62
CA ALA A 147 -2.88 4.05 1.29
C ALA A 147 -1.50 3.77 0.69
N HIS A 148 -0.52 3.43 1.52
CA HIS A 148 0.79 2.97 1.06
C HIS A 148 1.28 1.76 1.86
N ALA A 149 2.14 0.98 1.22
CA ALA A 149 2.96 -0.07 1.81
C ALA A 149 4.43 0.33 1.79
N ALA A 150 5.01 0.58 2.96
CA ALA A 150 6.43 0.81 3.16
C ALA A 150 7.09 -0.47 3.68
N GLY A 151 8.11 -0.94 2.95
CA GLY A 151 9.02 -2.00 3.36
C GLY A 151 10.32 -1.51 3.97
#